data_AF-A0A937Y530-F1
#
_entry.id   AF-A0A937Y530-F1
#
_cell.length_a   1.000
_cell.length_b   1.000
_cell.length_c   1.000
_cell.angle_alpha   90.00
_cell.angle_beta   90.00
_cell.angle_gamma   90.00
#
_symmetry.space_group_name_H-M   'P 1'
#
loop_
_entity.id
_entity.type
_entity.pdbx_description
1 polymer ?
#
loop_
_entity_poly.entity_id
_entity_poly.type
_entity_poly.pdbx_seq_one_letter_code
_entity_poly.pdbx_strand_id
1 'polypeptide(L)'
;MSNDRFSRRRRRLLVGLTGAFTSPAAFAQLTNHESRITPFAPVVPGYVMRFPHDEGAHPEFRIEWWYVTGWVSEASRPLGFQITFFRARPQLKHDNPSAFAPRQIMIGHAALSDPARRQLVHAQRAARAGLGVAGADEGRARVWIDEWRLDQEGRTYRARIPTREFSIDLALDAVQPPLLQGENGFSRKGPAPESASYYYSIPHLQANGTITRSGEQLPVAGAAWLDHEWSSQYLEKDATGWDWIGINLDGGAALMAFRMRDKTGGHLWAGGTLRHPDGRVKVFSPEEVRFTPRRVWKSARTGTSYPVSFLVRAGELELAVEPLFDDQEHDARATTGTIYWEGAVRALREGEAIGRGYLELTGYWRRPEL
;
A
#
# COMPACT_ATOMS: atom_id res chain seq x y z
N MET A 1 -22.98 52.50 48.92
CA MET A 1 -24.06 52.01 49.81
C MET A 1 -23.97 50.48 49.79
N SER A 2 -23.23 49.81 50.69
CA SER A 2 -23.52 49.56 52.13
C SER A 2 -24.88 48.83 52.27
N ASN A 3 -25.07 47.70 52.96
CA ASN A 3 -24.35 46.93 53.98
C ASN A 3 -24.98 45.51 53.96
N ASP A 4 -24.25 44.41 54.12
CA ASP A 4 -23.66 43.84 55.36
C ASP A 4 -24.61 42.90 56.16
N ARG A 5 -24.22 41.61 56.17
CA ARG A 5 -24.17 40.66 57.30
C ARG A 5 -25.44 40.11 57.97
N PHE A 6 -25.47 38.77 58.11
CA PHE A 6 -25.45 38.14 59.44
C PHE A 6 -24.82 36.74 59.41
N SER A 7 -23.85 36.55 60.32
CA SER A 7 -23.12 35.30 60.63
C SER A 7 -23.83 34.47 61.72
N ARG A 8 -23.51 33.17 61.82
CA ARG A 8 -23.12 32.48 63.09
C ARG A 8 -22.66 31.04 62.77
N ARG A 9 -21.36 30.76 62.84
CA ARG A 9 -20.60 30.17 63.97
C ARG A 9 -20.92 28.70 64.28
N ARG A 10 -19.95 27.80 64.02
CA ARG A 10 -19.50 26.78 65.00
C ARG A 10 -17.97 26.61 64.96
N ARG A 11 -17.43 26.43 66.18
CA ARG A 11 -16.04 26.43 66.69
C ARG A 11 -15.14 25.41 65.96
N ARG A 12 -13.93 25.76 65.51
CA ARG A 12 -12.63 25.80 66.24
C ARG A 12 -12.38 24.60 67.17
N LEU A 13 -11.59 23.65 66.69
CA LEU A 13 -10.59 22.95 67.50
C LEU A 13 -9.21 23.16 66.84
N LEU A 14 -8.25 23.60 67.65
CA LEU A 14 -6.88 23.90 67.29
C LEU A 14 -6.01 22.85 67.98
N VAL A 15 -5.28 22.03 67.22
CA VAL A 15 -4.11 21.24 67.63
C VAL A 15 -3.27 21.26 66.35
N GLY A 16 -2.16 21.97 66.23
CA GLY A 16 -0.93 21.91 67.01
C GLY A 16 0.18 21.96 65.95
N LEU A 17 0.92 23.06 65.89
CA LEU A 17 2.04 23.27 64.97
C LEU A 17 3.23 22.41 65.42
N THR A 18 3.77 21.61 64.51
CA THR A 18 5.21 21.33 64.46
C THR A 18 5.64 21.30 63.00
N GLY A 19 6.45 22.29 62.62
CA GLY A 19 7.07 22.34 61.31
C GLY A 19 8.00 21.14 61.12
N ALA A 20 7.92 20.56 59.92
CA ALA A 20 9.03 19.84 59.34
C ALA A 20 9.26 20.49 57.97
N PHE A 21 10.41 21.16 57.83
CA PHE A 21 11.00 21.43 56.54
C PHE A 21 11.19 20.08 55.83
N THR A 22 10.28 19.72 54.93
CA THR A 22 10.50 18.61 54.00
C THR A 22 10.98 19.20 52.68
N SER A 23 12.24 18.92 52.40
CA SER A 23 13.06 19.28 51.24
C SER A 23 12.30 19.30 49.90
N PRO A 24 12.79 20.06 48.89
CA PRO A 24 12.24 20.09 47.52
C PRO A 24 12.24 18.73 46.77
N ALA A 25 12.64 17.63 47.44
CA ALA A 25 12.65 16.28 46.91
C ALA A 25 11.24 15.64 46.76
N ALA A 26 10.19 16.21 47.36
CA ALA A 26 8.83 15.64 47.29
C ALA A 26 8.03 16.01 46.03
N PHE A 27 8.57 16.84 45.12
CA PHE A 27 7.99 17.11 43.80
C PHE A 27 8.72 16.40 42.64
N ALA A 28 9.74 15.59 42.94
CA ALA A 28 10.59 14.93 41.95
C ALA A 28 10.21 13.46 41.66
N GLN A 29 9.08 12.97 42.16
CA GLN A 29 8.64 11.57 41.96
C GLN A 29 7.42 11.38 41.05
N LEU A 30 6.98 12.41 40.33
CA LEU A 30 5.88 12.30 39.35
C LEU A 30 6.30 12.46 37.87
N THR A 31 7.59 12.55 37.56
CA THR A 31 8.06 12.65 36.17
C THR A 31 9.24 11.71 35.90
N ASN A 32 9.00 10.41 36.07
CA ASN A 32 9.80 9.38 35.43
C ASN A 32 8.87 8.48 34.59
N HIS A 33 8.08 9.09 33.71
CA HIS A 33 7.65 8.38 32.51
C HIS A 33 8.79 8.50 31.52
N GLU A 34 9.74 7.55 31.55
CA GLU A 34 10.61 7.35 30.40
C GLU A 34 9.71 7.15 29.18
N SER A 35 9.71 8.12 28.27
CA SER A 35 8.97 8.05 27.01
C SER A 35 9.46 6.83 26.22
N ARG A 36 8.79 5.69 26.34
CA ARG A 36 9.17 4.47 25.62
C ARG A 36 8.70 4.57 24.17
N ILE A 37 9.64 4.48 23.24
CA ILE A 37 9.32 4.23 21.83
C ILE A 37 8.78 2.80 21.79
N THR A 38 7.50 2.63 21.43
CA THR A 38 6.93 1.30 21.23
C THR A 38 7.56 0.70 19.96
N PRO A 39 8.35 -0.38 20.05
CA PRO A 39 8.98 -0.99 18.89
C PRO A 39 7.92 -1.53 17.91
N PHE A 40 8.30 -1.67 16.64
CA PHE A 40 7.47 -2.32 15.63
C PHE A 40 7.69 -3.84 15.68
N ALA A 41 6.67 -4.63 15.35
CA ALA A 41 6.83 -6.08 15.24
C ALA A 41 7.79 -6.44 14.09
N PRO A 42 8.75 -7.36 14.26
CA PRO A 42 9.63 -7.79 13.19
C PRO A 42 8.91 -8.73 12.21
N VAL A 43 9.39 -8.78 10.97
CA VAL A 43 9.02 -9.83 10.01
C VAL A 43 10.03 -10.96 10.18
N VAL A 44 9.54 -12.18 10.43
CA VAL A 44 10.37 -13.36 10.69
C VAL A 44 9.87 -14.55 9.87
N PRO A 45 10.75 -15.47 9.45
CA PRO A 45 10.31 -16.68 8.76
C PRO A 45 9.46 -17.57 9.68
N GLY A 46 8.59 -18.38 9.08
CA GLY A 46 7.74 -19.34 9.80
C GLY A 46 6.41 -18.78 10.32
N TYR A 47 6.06 -17.53 10.01
CA TYR A 47 4.70 -17.02 10.21
C TYR A 47 3.71 -17.84 9.39
N VAL A 48 2.64 -18.30 10.04
CA VAL A 48 1.57 -19.04 9.38
C VAL A 48 0.42 -18.09 9.15
N MET A 49 0.19 -17.73 7.88
CA MET A 49 -0.94 -16.86 7.53
C MET A 49 -2.28 -17.56 7.82
N ARG A 50 -3.22 -16.82 8.42
CA ARG A 50 -4.55 -17.28 8.84
C ARG A 50 -5.62 -16.40 8.22
N PHE A 51 -6.40 -16.97 7.32
CA PHE A 51 -7.55 -16.30 6.72
C PHE A 51 -8.83 -16.64 7.49
N PRO A 52 -9.72 -15.67 7.79
CA PRO A 52 -9.73 -14.28 7.31
C PRO A 52 -8.93 -13.29 8.19
N HIS A 53 -8.28 -13.72 9.27
CA HIS A 53 -7.61 -12.82 10.22
C HIS A 53 -6.60 -11.87 9.53
N ASP A 54 -5.69 -12.42 8.73
CA ASP A 54 -4.66 -11.67 8.01
C ASP A 54 -5.19 -10.96 6.76
N GLU A 55 -6.49 -10.98 6.51
CA GLU A 55 -7.11 -10.10 5.52
C GLU A 55 -7.29 -8.68 6.08
N GLY A 56 -7.36 -8.53 7.40
CA GLY A 56 -7.41 -7.22 8.05
C GLY A 56 -6.04 -6.60 8.28
N ALA A 57 -6.06 -5.42 8.89
CA ALA A 57 -4.86 -4.65 9.18
C ALA A 57 -4.00 -5.28 10.29
N HIS A 58 -2.69 -5.05 10.22
CA HIS A 58 -1.70 -5.52 11.19
C HIS A 58 -1.02 -4.33 11.90
N PRO A 59 -1.68 -3.63 12.84
CA PRO A 59 -1.27 -2.33 13.38
C PRO A 59 0.07 -2.32 14.15
N GLU A 60 0.58 -3.48 14.53
CA GLU A 60 1.87 -3.69 15.17
C GLU A 60 3.07 -3.47 14.23
N PHE A 61 2.86 -3.59 12.92
CA PHE A 61 3.88 -3.37 11.89
C PHE A 61 4.00 -1.90 11.50
N ARG A 62 5.18 -1.50 11.03
CA ARG A 62 5.43 -0.12 10.62
C ARG A 62 4.66 0.28 9.38
N ILE A 63 4.60 -0.61 8.39
CA ILE A 63 3.98 -0.35 7.09
C ILE A 63 3.04 -1.47 6.66
N GLU A 64 2.00 -1.08 5.93
CA GLU A 64 1.02 -1.99 5.34
C GLU A 64 0.42 -1.40 4.07
N TRP A 65 0.14 -2.25 3.08
CA TRP A 65 -0.29 -1.90 1.74
C TRP A 65 -1.51 -2.70 1.34
N TRP A 66 -2.52 -2.03 0.78
CA TRP A 66 -3.58 -2.64 -0.03
C TRP A 66 -3.50 -2.04 -1.43
N TYR A 67 -3.03 -2.84 -2.38
CA TYR A 67 -2.78 -2.37 -3.74
C TYR A 67 -3.62 -3.15 -4.75
N VAL A 68 -4.64 -2.50 -5.29
CA VAL A 68 -5.53 -3.04 -6.31
C VAL A 68 -5.11 -2.52 -7.67
N THR A 69 -4.88 -3.42 -8.62
CA THR A 69 -4.64 -3.08 -10.02
C THR A 69 -5.59 -3.85 -10.91
N GLY A 70 -6.01 -3.29 -12.04
CA GLY A 70 -6.95 -4.01 -12.88
C GLY A 70 -7.20 -3.42 -14.25
N TRP A 71 -7.79 -4.27 -15.08
CA TRP A 71 -8.27 -3.94 -16.41
C TRP A 71 -9.77 -4.15 -16.44
N VAL A 72 -10.49 -3.12 -16.90
CA VAL A 72 -11.92 -3.23 -17.20
C VAL A 72 -12.18 -2.76 -18.62
N SER A 73 -13.34 -3.09 -19.14
CA SER A 73 -13.76 -2.67 -20.46
C SER A 73 -15.16 -2.06 -20.42
N GLU A 74 -15.32 -0.99 -21.19
CA GLU A 74 -16.60 -0.39 -21.53
C GLU A 74 -16.88 -0.69 -23.01
N ALA A 75 -17.86 -1.55 -23.31
CA ALA A 75 -18.21 -1.91 -24.69
C ALA A 75 -16.97 -2.22 -25.58
N SER A 76 -16.05 -3.05 -25.08
CA SER A 76 -14.72 -3.41 -25.65
C SER A 76 -13.59 -2.38 -25.56
N ARG A 77 -13.84 -1.15 -25.10
CA ARG A 77 -12.80 -0.14 -24.87
C ARG A 77 -12.06 -0.42 -23.56
N PRO A 78 -10.75 -0.73 -23.57
CA PRO A 78 -10.04 -1.07 -22.35
C PRO A 78 -9.70 0.16 -21.53
N LEU A 79 -9.81 0.02 -20.22
CA LEU A 79 -9.34 0.96 -19.21
C LEU A 79 -8.45 0.20 -18.22
N GLY A 80 -7.36 0.83 -17.81
CA GLY A 80 -6.64 0.42 -16.61
C GLY A 80 -7.12 1.21 -15.41
N PHE A 81 -7.11 0.60 -14.23
CA PHE A 81 -7.23 1.34 -12.97
C PHE A 81 -6.28 0.79 -11.92
N GLN A 82 -5.87 1.65 -10.98
CA GLN A 82 -5.24 1.22 -9.75
C GLN A 82 -5.79 1.99 -8.55
N ILE A 83 -5.79 1.35 -7.39
CA ILE A 83 -6.14 1.91 -6.09
C ILE A 83 -5.13 1.41 -5.06
N THR A 84 -4.40 2.33 -4.44
CA THR A 84 -3.45 2.04 -3.36
C THR A 84 -3.95 2.66 -2.08
N PHE A 85 -3.99 1.87 -1.00
CA PHE A 85 -3.96 2.38 0.36
C PHE A 85 -2.64 1.95 1.01
N PHE A 86 -1.98 2.89 1.66
CA PHE A 86 -0.73 2.67 2.36
C PHE A 86 -0.85 3.22 3.78
N ARG A 87 -0.53 2.40 4.77
CA ARG A 87 -0.45 2.81 6.17
C ARG A 87 1.01 2.89 6.57
N ALA A 88 1.41 4.03 7.14
CA ALA A 88 2.70 4.19 7.78
C ALA A 88 2.52 4.54 9.26
N ARG A 89 3.42 4.00 10.10
CA ARG A 89 3.52 4.31 11.52
C ARG A 89 4.79 5.14 11.75
N PRO A 90 4.68 6.47 11.96
CA PRO A 90 5.82 7.31 12.28
C PRO A 90 6.49 6.87 13.59
N GLN A 91 7.83 6.90 13.64
CA GLN A 91 8.56 6.61 14.86
C GLN A 91 8.56 7.83 15.79
N LEU A 92 7.45 8.03 16.50
CA LEU A 92 7.24 9.13 17.43
C LEU A 92 7.23 8.63 18.88
N LYS A 93 7.59 9.52 19.81
CA LYS A 93 7.36 9.29 21.24
C LYS A 93 5.85 9.22 21.48
N HIS A 94 5.39 8.09 22.02
CA HIS A 94 3.97 7.78 22.18
C HIS A 94 3.35 8.36 23.47
N ASP A 95 4.05 9.24 24.17
CA ASP A 95 3.59 9.89 25.40
C ASP A 95 2.62 11.05 25.16
N ASN A 96 2.40 11.47 23.90
CA ASN A 96 1.39 12.46 23.57
C ASN A 96 -0.02 11.84 23.61
N PRO A 97 -0.89 12.24 24.57
CA PRO A 97 -2.23 11.68 24.72
C PRO A 97 -3.23 12.23 23.69
N SER A 98 -2.84 13.22 22.87
CA SER A 98 -3.72 13.86 21.91
C SER A 98 -4.32 12.87 20.90
N ALA A 99 -5.63 12.94 20.70
CA ALA A 99 -6.32 12.23 19.63
C ALA A 99 -5.85 12.64 18.21
N PHE A 100 -5.12 13.76 18.10
CA PHE A 100 -4.54 14.26 16.85
C PHE A 100 -3.08 13.87 16.66
N ALA A 101 -2.45 13.17 17.62
CA ALA A 101 -1.10 12.66 17.45
C ALA A 101 -1.09 11.69 16.25
N PRO A 102 -0.18 11.87 15.26
CA PRO A 102 -0.14 11.04 14.05
C PRO A 102 0.44 9.66 14.36
N ARG A 103 -0.33 8.84 15.08
CA ARG A 103 0.07 7.48 15.46
C ARG A 103 0.19 6.59 14.23
N GLN A 104 -0.71 6.77 13.28
CA GLN A 104 -0.68 6.18 11.95
C GLN A 104 -1.10 7.22 10.93
N ILE A 105 -0.49 7.17 9.75
CA ILE A 105 -0.86 7.94 8.58
C ILE A 105 -1.40 6.96 7.55
N MET A 106 -2.61 7.24 7.06
CA MET A 106 -3.21 6.57 5.91
C MET A 106 -2.96 7.44 4.68
N ILE A 107 -2.43 6.84 3.64
CA ILE A 107 -2.19 7.47 2.34
C ILE A 107 -2.96 6.67 1.29
N GLY A 108 -3.56 7.36 0.33
CA GLY A 108 -4.36 6.76 -0.72
C GLY A 108 -4.05 7.37 -2.07
N HIS A 109 -3.86 6.54 -3.08
CA HIS A 109 -3.71 6.94 -4.48
C HIS A 109 -4.71 6.17 -5.32
N ALA A 110 -5.24 6.81 -6.35
CA ALA A 110 -6.04 6.12 -7.34
C ALA A 110 -5.80 6.73 -8.71
N ALA A 111 -5.89 5.89 -9.73
CA ALA A 111 -5.70 6.33 -11.10
C ALA A 111 -6.55 5.57 -12.10
N LEU A 112 -6.85 6.23 -13.21
CA LEU A 112 -7.55 5.70 -14.36
C LEU A 112 -6.68 5.90 -15.61
N SER A 113 -6.34 4.79 -16.26
CA SER A 113 -5.59 4.74 -17.52
C SER A 113 -6.56 4.62 -18.68
N ASP A 114 -6.79 5.74 -19.36
CA ASP A 114 -7.70 5.85 -20.50
C ASP A 114 -6.90 6.09 -21.80
N PRO A 115 -6.85 5.12 -22.74
CA PRO A 115 -6.13 5.28 -24.00
C PRO A 115 -6.58 6.48 -24.82
N ALA A 116 -7.83 6.94 -24.67
CA ALA A 116 -8.33 8.11 -25.37
C ALA A 116 -7.71 9.41 -24.84
N ARG A 117 -7.34 9.45 -23.55
CA ARG A 117 -6.65 10.59 -22.92
C ARG A 117 -5.15 10.55 -23.12
N ARG A 118 -4.56 9.36 -23.26
CA ARG A 118 -3.10 9.13 -23.40
C ARG A 118 -2.26 9.72 -22.26
N GLN A 119 -2.88 9.98 -21.12
CA GLN A 119 -2.27 10.47 -19.89
C GLN A 119 -3.04 9.91 -18.69
N LEU A 120 -2.34 9.59 -17.61
CA LEU A 120 -2.94 9.13 -16.37
C LEU A 120 -3.80 10.22 -15.72
N VAL A 121 -5.07 9.92 -15.48
CA VAL A 121 -5.91 10.73 -14.58
C VAL A 121 -5.80 10.13 -13.20
N HIS A 122 -5.49 10.93 -12.20
CA HIS A 122 -5.19 10.41 -10.87
C HIS A 122 -5.61 11.36 -9.76
N ALA A 123 -5.76 10.81 -8.56
CA ALA A 123 -6.00 11.54 -7.34
C ALA A 123 -5.19 10.93 -6.20
N GLN A 124 -4.93 11.73 -5.17
CA GLN A 124 -4.19 11.32 -3.99
C GLN A 124 -4.79 11.95 -2.73
N ARG A 125 -4.73 11.24 -1.61
CA ARG A 125 -5.19 11.68 -0.30
C ARG A 125 -4.22 11.20 0.78
N ALA A 126 -4.12 11.96 1.87
CA ALA A 126 -3.45 11.51 3.08
C ALA A 126 -4.21 12.03 4.30
N ALA A 127 -4.33 11.19 5.33
CA ALA A 127 -5.00 11.52 6.58
C ALA A 127 -4.33 10.82 7.75
N ARG A 128 -4.44 11.42 8.94
CA ARG A 128 -4.12 10.70 10.19
C ARG A 128 -5.21 9.67 10.44
N ALA A 129 -4.82 8.46 10.82
CA ALA A 129 -5.80 7.46 11.24
C ALA A 129 -6.51 7.93 12.53
N GLY A 130 -7.79 7.62 12.64
CA GLY A 130 -8.64 7.95 13.79
C GLY A 130 -9.78 8.91 13.48
N LEU A 131 -10.62 9.17 14.50
CA LEU A 131 -11.80 10.04 14.43
C LEU A 131 -12.81 9.68 13.32
N GLY A 132 -12.78 8.43 12.84
CA GLY A 132 -13.60 7.96 11.72
C GLY A 132 -13.14 8.43 10.33
N VAL A 133 -12.18 9.37 10.25
CA VAL A 133 -11.73 9.95 8.98
C VAL A 133 -10.91 8.97 8.16
N ALA A 134 -10.00 8.23 8.78
CA ALA A 134 -9.19 7.24 8.09
C ALA A 134 -8.83 6.10 9.03
N GLY A 135 -8.61 4.92 8.47
CA GLY A 135 -8.20 3.75 9.22
C GLY A 135 -8.28 2.47 8.41
N ALA A 136 -8.01 1.37 9.10
CA ALA A 136 -8.25 0.04 8.60
C ALA A 136 -8.72 -0.87 9.76
N ASP A 137 -9.62 -1.81 9.48
CA ASP A 137 -10.12 -2.76 10.47
C ASP A 137 -9.18 -3.97 10.58
N GLU A 138 -9.01 -4.50 11.79
CA GLU A 138 -8.39 -5.82 12.01
C GLU A 138 -9.38 -6.94 11.65
N GLY A 139 -8.89 -8.10 11.19
CA GLY A 139 -9.69 -9.30 10.92
C GLY A 139 -10.55 -9.31 9.65
N ARG A 140 -10.61 -8.21 8.89
CA ARG A 140 -11.20 -8.13 7.54
C ARG A 140 -10.58 -6.99 6.75
N ALA A 141 -10.48 -7.11 5.43
CA ALA A 141 -9.95 -6.04 4.58
C ALA A 141 -10.97 -4.90 4.45
N ARG A 142 -10.97 -4.00 5.43
CA ARG A 142 -11.63 -2.70 5.33
C ARG A 142 -10.61 -1.61 5.58
N VAL A 143 -10.32 -0.82 4.56
CA VAL A 143 -9.41 0.33 4.63
C VAL A 143 -10.06 1.55 4.00
N TRP A 144 -9.91 2.73 4.63
CA TRP A 144 -10.56 3.95 4.17
C TRP A 144 -9.79 5.24 4.46
N ILE A 145 -10.05 6.24 3.61
CA ILE A 145 -9.69 7.65 3.81
C ILE A 145 -10.87 8.49 3.33
N ASP A 146 -11.61 9.06 4.28
CA ASP A 146 -12.86 9.79 4.03
C ASP A 146 -13.84 8.91 3.23
N GLU A 147 -14.29 9.33 2.05
CA GLU A 147 -15.20 8.54 1.21
C GLU A 147 -14.50 7.43 0.40
N TRP A 148 -13.16 7.43 0.33
CA TRP A 148 -12.40 6.40 -0.36
C TRP A 148 -12.33 5.15 0.50
N ARG A 149 -12.71 4.00 -0.05
CA ARG A 149 -12.69 2.74 0.70
C ARG A 149 -12.52 1.51 -0.18
N LEU A 150 -11.92 0.48 0.42
CA LEU A 150 -11.96 -0.91 0.00
C LEU A 150 -12.59 -1.69 1.14
N ASP A 151 -13.80 -2.23 0.94
CA ASP A 151 -14.56 -2.95 1.97
C ASP A 151 -14.76 -4.42 1.58
N GLN A 152 -14.26 -5.35 2.37
CA GLN A 152 -14.50 -6.78 2.17
C GLN A 152 -15.83 -7.23 2.81
N GLU A 153 -16.59 -8.00 2.04
CA GLU A 153 -17.81 -8.73 2.40
C GLU A 153 -17.69 -10.19 1.90
N GLY A 154 -17.32 -11.11 2.78
CA GLY A 154 -17.04 -12.50 2.38
C GLY A 154 -15.86 -12.58 1.41
N ARG A 155 -16.12 -12.98 0.16
CA ARG A 155 -15.10 -13.09 -0.90
C ARG A 155 -15.06 -11.86 -1.83
N THR A 156 -15.94 -10.89 -1.63
CA THR A 156 -16.08 -9.71 -2.48
C THR A 156 -15.43 -8.52 -1.81
N TYR A 157 -14.66 -7.75 -2.56
CA TYR A 157 -14.13 -6.45 -2.14
C TYR A 157 -14.88 -5.36 -2.90
N ARG A 158 -15.51 -4.42 -2.19
CA ARG A 158 -16.15 -3.24 -2.76
C ARG A 158 -15.18 -2.07 -2.74
N ALA A 159 -14.69 -1.68 -3.90
CA ALA A 159 -13.83 -0.52 -4.08
C ALA A 159 -14.68 0.69 -4.48
N ARG A 160 -14.68 1.74 -3.65
CA ARG A 160 -15.39 3.00 -3.92
C ARG A 160 -14.45 4.19 -3.77
N ILE A 161 -14.14 4.85 -4.87
CA ILE A 161 -13.15 5.92 -4.97
C ILE A 161 -13.77 7.10 -5.74
N PRO A 162 -14.52 7.99 -5.06
CA PRO A 162 -15.02 9.21 -5.67
C PRO A 162 -13.91 10.26 -5.79
N THR A 163 -13.72 10.81 -6.99
CA THR A 163 -12.80 11.94 -7.23
C THR A 163 -13.52 13.01 -8.05
N ARG A 164 -12.86 14.15 -8.25
CA ARG A 164 -13.39 15.23 -9.08
C ARG A 164 -13.43 14.88 -10.57
N GLU A 165 -12.42 14.15 -11.07
CA GLU A 165 -12.26 13.88 -12.52
C GLU A 165 -12.80 12.53 -12.95
N PHE A 166 -12.81 11.56 -12.02
CA PHE A 166 -13.34 10.21 -12.24
C PHE A 166 -13.90 9.60 -10.95
N SER A 167 -14.68 8.53 -11.07
CA SER A 167 -15.01 7.68 -9.92
C SER A 167 -14.83 6.21 -10.27
N ILE A 168 -14.41 5.40 -9.30
CA ILE A 168 -14.39 3.94 -9.40
C ILE A 168 -15.39 3.40 -8.37
N ASP A 169 -16.36 2.61 -8.82
CA ASP A 169 -17.30 1.88 -7.95
C ASP A 169 -17.41 0.44 -8.47
N LEU A 170 -16.61 -0.46 -7.90
CA LEU A 170 -16.45 -1.83 -8.39
C LEU A 170 -16.65 -2.85 -7.26
N ALA A 171 -17.36 -3.92 -7.57
CA ALA A 171 -17.26 -5.18 -6.85
C ALA A 171 -16.14 -6.02 -7.47
N LEU A 172 -15.26 -6.54 -6.62
CA LEU A 172 -14.10 -7.36 -6.98
C LEU A 172 -14.26 -8.73 -6.32
N ASP A 173 -14.69 -9.73 -7.08
CA ASP A 173 -14.99 -11.06 -6.54
C ASP A 173 -13.78 -11.99 -6.61
N ALA A 174 -13.34 -12.51 -5.46
CA ALA A 174 -12.26 -13.49 -5.40
C ALA A 174 -12.73 -14.84 -5.92
N VAL A 175 -12.25 -15.25 -7.09
CA VAL A 175 -12.60 -16.54 -7.74
C VAL A 175 -11.53 -17.61 -7.57
N GLN A 176 -10.36 -17.26 -7.06
CA GLN A 176 -9.28 -18.19 -6.70
C GLN A 176 -8.89 -18.01 -5.22
N PRO A 177 -8.19 -18.99 -4.60
CA PRO A 177 -7.60 -18.79 -3.27
C PRO A 177 -6.50 -17.72 -3.28
N PRO A 178 -6.19 -17.10 -2.12
CA PRO A 178 -5.01 -16.25 -1.97
C PRO A 178 -3.74 -16.96 -2.47
N LEU A 179 -2.88 -16.20 -3.15
CA LEU A 179 -1.55 -16.61 -3.56
C LEU A 179 -0.55 -16.08 -2.54
N LEU A 180 -0.02 -16.97 -1.71
CA LEU A 180 1.04 -16.60 -0.77
C LEU A 180 2.32 -16.31 -1.54
N GLN A 181 2.93 -15.15 -1.28
CA GLN A 181 4.17 -14.75 -1.94
C GLN A 181 5.39 -15.23 -1.17
N GLY A 182 6.49 -15.51 -1.88
CA GLY A 182 7.70 -16.01 -1.24
C GLY A 182 7.47 -17.36 -0.55
N GLU A 183 8.18 -17.60 0.56
CA GLU A 183 8.06 -18.84 1.31
C GLU A 183 6.84 -18.78 2.25
N ASN A 184 5.71 -19.32 1.81
CA ASN A 184 4.46 -19.37 2.58
C ASN A 184 3.98 -18.00 3.11
N GLY A 185 4.20 -16.94 2.34
CA GLY A 185 3.82 -15.57 2.70
C GLY A 185 4.97 -14.75 3.27
N PHE A 186 6.11 -15.36 3.63
CA PHE A 186 7.34 -14.64 3.96
C PHE A 186 8.10 -14.31 2.67
N SER A 187 8.07 -13.04 2.26
CA SER A 187 8.67 -12.56 1.02
C SER A 187 9.89 -11.69 1.30
N ARG A 188 11.08 -12.19 0.95
CA ARG A 188 12.31 -11.41 1.03
C ARG A 188 12.37 -10.39 -0.08
N LYS A 189 12.83 -9.19 0.25
CA LYS A 189 12.98 -8.05 -0.65
C LYS A 189 14.39 -7.45 -0.65
N GLY A 190 15.35 -8.12 -0.02
CA GLY A 190 16.72 -7.66 0.06
C GLY A 190 17.67 -8.72 0.62
N PRO A 191 19.00 -8.52 0.45
CA PRO A 191 20.01 -9.44 0.95
C PRO A 191 20.06 -9.49 2.49
N ALA A 192 19.66 -8.44 3.19
CA ALA A 192 19.62 -8.45 4.66
C ALA A 192 18.49 -9.38 5.15
N PRO A 193 18.70 -10.16 6.23
CA PRO A 193 17.67 -11.07 6.76
C PRO A 193 16.36 -10.38 7.17
N GLU A 194 16.44 -9.14 7.66
CA GLU A 194 15.31 -8.31 8.07
C GLU A 194 14.55 -7.67 6.89
N SER A 195 15.14 -7.69 5.68
CA SER A 195 14.54 -7.13 4.47
C SER A 195 13.52 -8.11 3.90
N ALA A 196 12.39 -8.19 4.59
CA ALA A 196 11.26 -9.04 4.23
C ALA A 196 9.93 -8.37 4.57
N SER A 197 8.88 -8.91 3.97
CA SER A 197 7.49 -8.59 4.27
C SER A 197 6.68 -9.87 4.40
N TYR A 198 5.58 -9.79 5.15
CA TYR A 198 4.50 -10.73 4.98
C TYR A 198 3.63 -10.26 3.82
N TYR A 199 3.33 -11.16 2.89
CA TYR A 199 2.78 -10.78 1.59
C TYR A 199 1.95 -11.91 0.96
N TYR A 200 0.72 -11.59 0.59
CA TYR A 200 -0.09 -12.42 -0.30
C TYR A 200 -0.79 -11.56 -1.35
N SER A 201 -1.29 -12.23 -2.38
CA SER A 201 -2.07 -11.61 -3.45
C SER A 201 -3.39 -12.33 -3.68
N ILE A 202 -4.36 -11.63 -4.26
CA ILE A 202 -5.60 -12.19 -4.79
C ILE A 202 -5.64 -11.86 -6.28
N PRO A 203 -5.09 -12.76 -7.13
CA PRO A 203 -5.17 -12.58 -8.58
C PRO A 203 -6.56 -12.93 -9.10
N HIS A 204 -6.82 -12.58 -10.35
CA HIS A 204 -8.05 -12.91 -11.08
C HIS A 204 -9.34 -12.45 -10.37
N LEU A 205 -9.30 -11.38 -9.58
CA LEU A 205 -10.52 -10.78 -9.02
C LEU A 205 -11.46 -10.40 -10.17
N GLN A 206 -12.69 -10.92 -10.21
CA GLN A 206 -13.66 -10.50 -11.22
C GLN A 206 -14.18 -9.12 -10.87
N ALA A 207 -13.92 -8.14 -11.74
CA ALA A 207 -14.30 -6.75 -11.53
C ALA A 207 -15.60 -6.44 -12.27
N ASN A 208 -16.62 -5.96 -11.57
CA ASN A 208 -17.89 -5.53 -12.15
C ASN A 208 -18.40 -4.27 -11.44
N GLY A 209 -18.93 -3.31 -12.19
CA GLY A 209 -19.52 -2.11 -11.59
C GLY A 209 -19.53 -0.94 -12.56
N THR A 210 -19.16 0.24 -12.06
CA THR A 210 -19.16 1.47 -12.85
C THR A 210 -17.89 2.28 -12.70
N ILE A 211 -17.49 2.94 -13.78
CA ILE A 211 -16.51 4.02 -13.77
C ILE A 211 -17.19 5.28 -14.28
N THR A 212 -17.06 6.39 -13.55
CA THR A 212 -17.48 7.70 -14.04
C THR A 212 -16.28 8.42 -14.61
N ARG A 213 -16.39 8.96 -15.83
CA ARG A 213 -15.39 9.86 -16.43
C ARG A 213 -16.10 10.87 -17.32
N SER A 214 -15.60 12.10 -17.38
CA SER A 214 -16.24 13.17 -18.18
C SER A 214 -17.72 13.40 -17.83
N GLY A 215 -18.14 13.12 -16.59
CA GLY A 215 -19.53 13.23 -16.13
C GLY A 215 -20.46 12.09 -16.54
N GLU A 216 -19.98 11.10 -17.28
CA GLU A 216 -20.77 9.94 -17.70
C GLU A 216 -20.41 8.71 -16.85
N GLN A 217 -21.42 8.03 -16.31
CA GLN A 217 -21.27 6.78 -15.56
C GLN A 217 -21.37 5.60 -16.52
N LEU A 218 -20.30 4.81 -16.60
CA LEU A 218 -20.13 3.76 -17.58
C LEU A 218 -20.14 2.39 -16.88
N PRO A 219 -21.00 1.44 -17.28
CA PRO A 219 -20.92 0.08 -16.79
C PRO A 219 -19.67 -0.59 -17.35
N VAL A 220 -18.93 -1.26 -16.47
CA VAL A 220 -17.66 -1.91 -16.82
C VAL A 220 -17.55 -3.29 -16.20
N ALA A 221 -16.82 -4.16 -16.89
CA ALA A 221 -16.45 -5.48 -16.41
C ALA A 221 -15.01 -5.82 -16.79
N GLY A 222 -14.36 -6.67 -16.01
CA GLY A 222 -13.00 -7.12 -16.28
C GLY A 222 -12.38 -7.91 -15.15
N ALA A 223 -11.08 -7.75 -14.95
CA ALA A 223 -10.32 -8.48 -13.96
C ALA A 223 -9.33 -7.56 -13.23
N ALA A 224 -9.13 -7.85 -11.95
CA ALA A 224 -8.22 -7.13 -11.07
C ALA A 224 -7.29 -8.09 -10.32
N TRP A 225 -6.39 -7.48 -9.58
CA TRP A 225 -5.40 -8.09 -8.73
C TRP A 225 -5.36 -7.27 -7.44
N LEU A 226 -5.34 -7.92 -6.28
CA LEU A 226 -5.06 -7.26 -4.99
C LEU A 226 -3.75 -7.79 -4.44
N ASP A 227 -2.89 -6.89 -3.99
CA ASP A 227 -1.77 -7.17 -3.11
C ASP A 227 -2.06 -6.67 -1.69
N HIS A 228 -1.71 -7.50 -0.71
CA HIS A 228 -1.73 -7.12 0.70
C HIS A 228 -0.37 -7.47 1.33
N GLU A 229 0.37 -6.44 1.73
CA GLU A 229 1.75 -6.57 2.21
C GLU A 229 1.96 -5.76 3.48
N TRP A 230 2.58 -6.34 4.51
CA TRP A 230 2.97 -5.63 5.74
C TRP A 230 4.38 -5.97 6.20
N SER A 231 5.08 -4.97 6.75
CA SER A 231 6.44 -5.13 7.30
C SER A 231 6.84 -4.00 8.24
N SER A 232 8.04 -4.12 8.82
CA SER A 232 8.62 -3.07 9.67
C SER A 232 9.92 -2.48 9.15
N GLN A 233 10.40 -2.98 8.00
CA GLN A 233 11.55 -2.46 7.27
C GLN A 233 11.10 -1.85 5.95
N TYR A 234 11.54 -0.62 5.70
CA TYR A 234 11.43 0.02 4.40
C TYR A 234 12.45 -0.55 3.41
N LEU A 235 12.65 0.16 2.30
CA LEU A 235 13.66 -0.13 1.31
C LEU A 235 15.08 -0.01 1.90
N GLU A 236 15.94 -1.00 1.63
CA GLU A 236 17.34 -1.00 2.09
C GLU A 236 18.12 0.24 1.61
N LYS A 237 19.14 0.65 2.39
CA LYS A 237 19.98 1.83 2.12
C LYS A 237 20.67 1.84 0.74
N ASP A 238 20.83 0.70 0.10
CA ASP A 238 21.49 0.59 -1.20
C ASP A 238 20.51 0.42 -2.36
N ALA A 239 19.22 0.28 -2.08
CA ALA A 239 18.19 0.29 -3.10
C ALA A 239 17.75 1.72 -3.46
N THR A 240 17.52 1.94 -4.76
CA THR A 240 17.08 3.22 -5.33
C THR A 240 15.58 3.26 -5.64
N GLY A 241 14.96 2.08 -5.78
CA GLY A 241 13.52 1.88 -5.99
C GLY A 241 13.27 0.47 -6.48
N TRP A 242 12.04 0.19 -6.92
CA TRP A 242 11.65 -1.13 -7.42
C TRP A 242 10.95 -1.06 -8.78
N ASP A 243 11.01 -2.18 -9.48
CA ASP A 243 10.14 -2.48 -10.61
C ASP A 243 9.31 -3.71 -10.19
N TRP A 244 8.00 -3.63 -10.33
CA TRP A 244 7.07 -4.69 -9.93
C TRP A 244 6.08 -4.97 -11.05
N ILE A 245 5.71 -6.24 -11.24
CA ILE A 245 4.57 -6.65 -12.07
C ILE A 245 3.66 -7.62 -11.32
N GLY A 246 2.36 -7.46 -11.56
CA GLY A 246 1.31 -8.43 -11.22
C GLY A 246 0.47 -8.69 -12.46
N ILE A 247 0.50 -9.91 -12.98
CA ILE A 247 -0.09 -10.30 -14.26
C ILE A 247 -1.10 -11.42 -14.03
N ASN A 248 -2.35 -11.16 -14.41
CA ASN A 248 -3.35 -12.20 -14.65
C ASN A 248 -3.08 -12.79 -16.04
N LEU A 249 -2.54 -14.01 -16.08
CA LEU A 249 -2.28 -14.73 -17.33
C LEU A 249 -3.56 -15.44 -17.79
N ASP A 250 -3.74 -15.49 -19.11
CA ASP A 250 -4.84 -16.21 -19.74
C ASP A 250 -4.76 -17.71 -19.37
N GLY A 251 -5.91 -18.36 -19.24
CA GLY A 251 -6.00 -19.74 -18.75
C GLY A 251 -5.87 -19.88 -17.23
N GLY A 252 -5.82 -18.78 -16.47
CA GLY A 252 -5.97 -18.79 -15.00
C GLY A 252 -4.66 -18.83 -14.21
N ALA A 253 -3.51 -18.80 -14.87
CA ALA A 253 -2.22 -18.64 -14.22
C ALA A 253 -2.02 -17.19 -13.70
N ALA A 254 -1.16 -17.00 -12.71
CA ALA A 254 -0.91 -15.69 -12.10
C ALA A 254 0.58 -15.51 -11.81
N LEU A 255 1.16 -14.40 -12.26
CA LEU A 255 2.57 -14.07 -12.03
C LEU A 255 2.68 -12.76 -11.25
N MET A 256 3.37 -12.80 -10.11
CA MET A 256 3.96 -11.61 -9.49
C MET A 256 5.47 -11.71 -9.62
N ALA A 257 6.12 -10.64 -10.06
CA ALA A 257 7.58 -10.57 -10.07
C ALA A 257 8.05 -9.14 -9.81
N PHE A 258 9.21 -9.00 -9.18
CA PHE A 258 9.79 -7.70 -8.91
C PHE A 258 11.32 -7.75 -8.92
N ARG A 259 11.93 -6.57 -8.99
CA ARG A 259 13.33 -6.34 -8.61
C ARG A 259 13.48 -5.08 -7.78
N MET A 260 14.40 -5.13 -6.82
CA MET A 260 14.96 -3.96 -6.16
C MET A 260 16.19 -3.52 -6.92
N ARG A 261 16.25 -2.25 -7.31
CA ARG A 261 17.38 -1.70 -8.08
C ARG A 261 18.42 -1.12 -7.14
N ASP A 262 19.70 -1.39 -7.41
CA ASP A 262 20.81 -0.75 -6.69
C ASP A 262 21.12 0.66 -7.25
N LYS A 263 22.16 1.32 -6.71
CA LYS A 263 22.63 2.65 -7.16
C LYS A 263 23.26 2.68 -8.54
N THR A 264 23.69 1.52 -9.07
CA THR A 264 24.25 1.37 -10.41
C THR A 264 23.17 1.07 -11.46
N GLY A 265 21.93 0.82 -11.03
CA GLY A 265 20.83 0.37 -11.89
C GLY A 265 20.79 -1.16 -12.09
N GLY A 266 21.67 -1.90 -11.41
CA GLY A 266 21.64 -3.36 -11.30
C GLY A 266 20.53 -3.85 -10.37
N HIS A 267 20.43 -5.15 -10.14
CA HIS A 267 19.47 -5.73 -9.19
C HIS A 267 20.16 -5.95 -7.83
N LEU A 268 19.70 -5.27 -6.79
CA LEU A 268 20.05 -5.58 -5.41
C LEU A 268 19.38 -6.88 -4.94
N TRP A 269 18.15 -7.08 -5.41
CA TRP A 269 17.33 -8.25 -5.12
C TRP A 269 16.31 -8.44 -6.25
N ALA A 270 15.85 -9.67 -6.43
CA ALA A 270 14.72 -9.98 -7.29
C ALA A 270 13.94 -11.15 -6.69
N GLY A 271 12.69 -11.29 -7.10
CA GLY A 271 11.84 -12.36 -6.62
C GLY A 271 10.52 -12.38 -7.36
N GLY A 272 9.76 -13.44 -7.13
CA GLY A 272 8.44 -13.59 -7.73
C GLY A 272 7.83 -14.94 -7.42
N THR A 273 6.56 -15.05 -7.74
CA THR A 273 5.78 -16.27 -7.58
C THR A 273 4.90 -16.45 -8.81
N LEU A 274 4.95 -17.65 -9.39
CA LEU A 274 4.05 -18.09 -10.45
C LEU A 274 3.11 -19.15 -9.90
N ARG A 275 1.79 -18.92 -10.02
CA ARG A 275 0.78 -19.97 -9.90
C ARG A 275 0.40 -20.46 -11.30
N HIS A 276 0.58 -21.74 -11.55
CA HIS A 276 0.16 -22.42 -12.78
C HIS A 276 -1.37 -22.62 -12.79
N PRO A 277 -1.98 -22.89 -13.97
CA PRO A 277 -3.42 -23.14 -14.08
C PRO A 277 -3.91 -24.33 -13.23
N ASP A 278 -3.05 -25.32 -13.00
CA ASP A 278 -3.32 -26.49 -12.16
C ASP A 278 -3.17 -26.21 -10.64
N GLY A 279 -2.86 -24.97 -10.27
CA GLY A 279 -2.70 -24.55 -8.88
C GLY A 279 -1.31 -24.76 -8.29
N ARG A 280 -0.37 -25.40 -9.00
CA ARG A 280 1.02 -25.51 -8.53
C ARG A 280 1.64 -24.13 -8.43
N VAL A 281 2.37 -23.89 -7.35
CA VAL A 281 3.05 -22.63 -7.06
C VAL A 281 4.56 -22.83 -7.18
N LYS A 282 5.22 -21.97 -7.95
CA LYS A 282 6.67 -21.86 -8.06
C LYS A 282 7.10 -20.50 -7.55
N VAL A 283 7.91 -20.50 -6.49
CA VAL A 283 8.60 -19.32 -5.98
C VAL A 283 9.97 -19.26 -6.64
N PHE A 284 10.36 -18.08 -7.10
CA PHE A 284 11.62 -17.86 -7.81
C PHE A 284 12.69 -17.28 -6.88
N SER A 285 13.92 -17.77 -7.02
CA SER A 285 15.10 -17.14 -6.44
C SER A 285 15.48 -15.85 -7.18
N PRO A 286 16.33 -14.99 -6.61
CA PRO A 286 16.78 -13.76 -7.27
C PRO A 286 17.40 -13.98 -8.66
N GLU A 287 18.09 -15.10 -8.86
CA GLU A 287 18.77 -15.43 -10.12
C GLU A 287 17.81 -15.90 -11.22
N GLU A 288 16.63 -16.38 -10.83
CA GLU A 288 15.58 -16.84 -11.75
C GLU A 288 14.75 -15.69 -12.32
N VAL A 289 14.84 -14.47 -11.74
CA VAL A 289 14.04 -13.31 -12.15
C VAL A 289 14.92 -12.22 -12.75
N ARG A 290 14.59 -11.81 -13.99
CA ARG A 290 15.32 -10.74 -14.69
C ARG A 290 14.39 -9.83 -15.46
N PHE A 291 14.55 -8.52 -15.23
CA PHE A 291 13.89 -7.46 -15.98
C PHE A 291 14.91 -6.81 -16.92
N THR A 292 14.66 -6.89 -18.22
CA THR A 292 15.52 -6.28 -19.25
C THR A 292 14.74 -5.17 -19.96
N PRO A 293 15.09 -3.89 -19.75
CA PRO A 293 14.43 -2.77 -20.42
C PRO A 293 14.47 -2.90 -21.94
N ARG A 294 13.35 -2.66 -22.63
CA ARG A 294 13.25 -2.66 -24.09
C ARG A 294 13.02 -1.27 -24.66
N ARG A 295 12.20 -0.46 -23.99
CA ARG A 295 11.84 0.89 -24.44
C ARG A 295 11.72 1.82 -23.25
N VAL A 296 12.28 3.02 -23.42
CA VAL A 296 12.24 4.09 -22.42
C VAL A 296 11.34 5.20 -22.92
N TRP A 297 10.50 5.71 -22.03
CA TRP A 297 9.73 6.94 -22.22
C TRP A 297 10.22 7.99 -21.23
N LYS A 298 10.25 9.26 -21.67
CA LYS A 298 10.63 10.39 -20.82
C LYS A 298 9.40 11.27 -20.58
N SER A 299 9.06 11.49 -19.32
CA SER A 299 7.98 12.40 -18.94
C SER A 299 8.33 13.82 -19.32
N ALA A 300 7.42 14.46 -20.06
CA ALA A 300 7.52 15.89 -20.36
C ALA A 300 7.23 16.77 -19.12
N ARG A 301 6.53 16.23 -18.10
CA ARG A 301 6.14 16.99 -16.89
C ARG A 301 7.25 17.05 -15.85
N THR A 302 7.96 15.94 -15.67
CA THR A 302 8.94 15.77 -14.58
C THR A 302 10.37 15.65 -15.09
N GLY A 303 10.55 15.39 -16.39
CA GLY A 303 11.84 15.07 -16.99
C GLY A 303 12.34 13.66 -16.69
N THR A 304 11.59 12.85 -15.94
CA THR A 304 11.98 11.50 -15.52
C THR A 304 11.90 10.51 -16.68
N SER A 305 12.91 9.64 -16.79
CA SER A 305 12.96 8.56 -17.78
C SER A 305 12.56 7.23 -17.15
N TYR A 306 11.57 6.55 -17.73
CA TYR A 306 11.05 5.27 -17.26
C TYR A 306 11.21 4.20 -18.35
N PRO A 307 11.72 3.00 -18.03
CA PRO A 307 11.61 1.84 -18.91
C PRO A 307 10.16 1.34 -18.93
N VAL A 308 9.33 1.88 -19.79
CA VAL A 308 7.89 1.54 -19.83
C VAL A 308 7.60 0.18 -20.47
N SER A 309 8.60 -0.47 -21.07
CA SER A 309 8.51 -1.84 -21.61
C SER A 309 9.73 -2.66 -21.22
N PHE A 310 9.48 -3.94 -20.93
CA PHE A 310 10.47 -4.90 -20.46
C PHE A 310 10.33 -6.25 -21.19
N LEU A 311 11.45 -6.96 -21.30
CA LEU A 311 11.45 -8.42 -21.37
C LEU A 311 11.66 -8.93 -19.94
N VAL A 312 10.69 -9.68 -19.42
CA VAL A 312 10.73 -10.27 -18.08
C VAL A 312 10.90 -11.78 -18.21
N ARG A 313 11.95 -12.29 -17.57
CA ARG A 313 12.18 -13.72 -17.39
C ARG A 313 11.95 -14.10 -15.94
N ALA A 314 11.18 -15.15 -15.71
CA ALA A 314 10.90 -15.75 -14.40
C ALA A 314 10.99 -17.28 -14.54
N GLY A 315 12.15 -17.84 -14.19
CA GLY A 315 12.48 -19.25 -14.49
C GLY A 315 12.54 -19.51 -16.00
N GLU A 316 11.66 -20.40 -16.47
CA GLU A 316 11.49 -20.74 -17.90
C GLU A 316 10.45 -19.85 -18.61
N LEU A 317 9.64 -19.11 -17.85
CA LEU A 317 8.68 -18.17 -18.44
C LEU A 317 9.41 -16.92 -18.88
N GLU A 318 9.26 -16.56 -20.15
CA GLU A 318 9.71 -15.29 -20.70
C GLU A 318 8.50 -14.59 -21.36
N LEU A 319 8.30 -13.32 -21.02
CA LEU A 319 7.23 -12.49 -21.57
C LEU A 319 7.70 -11.05 -21.78
N ALA A 320 7.18 -10.41 -22.81
CA ALA A 320 7.30 -8.96 -22.97
C ALA A 320 6.16 -8.26 -22.23
N VAL A 321 6.51 -7.25 -21.45
CA VAL A 321 5.57 -6.37 -20.75
C VAL A 321 5.48 -5.08 -21.56
N GLU A 322 4.31 -4.80 -22.13
CA GLU A 322 4.08 -3.63 -22.98
C GLU A 322 2.99 -2.72 -22.39
N PRO A 323 3.21 -1.41 -22.31
CA PRO A 323 2.27 -0.48 -21.69
C PRO A 323 1.04 -0.25 -22.57
N LEU A 324 -0.11 -0.03 -21.94
CA LEU A 324 -1.34 0.38 -22.63
C LEU A 324 -1.13 1.71 -23.39
N PHE A 325 -0.44 2.65 -22.75
CA PHE A 325 0.18 3.83 -23.34
C PHE A 325 1.31 4.31 -22.40
N ASP A 326 2.19 5.17 -22.92
CA ASP A 326 3.44 5.50 -22.23
C ASP A 326 3.26 6.36 -20.98
N ASP A 327 2.39 7.37 -21.05
CA ASP A 327 2.25 8.38 -19.99
C ASP A 327 1.32 7.93 -18.87
N GLN A 328 1.78 6.94 -18.11
CA GLN A 328 1.11 6.42 -16.91
C GLN A 328 1.85 6.85 -15.62
N GLU A 329 2.48 8.03 -15.63
CA GLU A 329 3.18 8.60 -14.48
C GLU A 329 2.19 9.22 -13.47
N HIS A 330 2.34 8.86 -12.20
CA HIS A 330 1.57 9.32 -11.06
C HIS A 330 2.44 10.18 -10.14
N ASP A 331 2.16 11.47 -10.06
CA ASP A 331 2.90 12.41 -9.22
C ASP A 331 2.30 12.46 -7.81
N ALA A 332 2.87 11.66 -6.89
CA ALA A 332 2.42 11.56 -5.50
C ALA A 332 3.24 12.40 -4.51
N ARG A 333 3.96 13.44 -4.99
CA ARG A 333 4.85 14.23 -4.13
C ARG A 333 4.13 14.90 -2.96
N ALA A 334 2.84 15.22 -3.11
CA ALA A 334 2.03 15.84 -2.06
C ALA A 334 1.64 14.87 -0.93
N THR A 335 1.85 13.56 -1.10
CA THR A 335 1.42 12.55 -0.13
C THR A 335 2.56 11.61 0.29
N THR A 336 3.12 10.80 -0.62
CA THR A 336 4.26 9.91 -0.33
C THR A 336 5.62 10.53 -0.63
N GLY A 337 5.65 11.77 -1.14
CA GLY A 337 6.90 12.47 -1.41
C GLY A 337 7.68 11.91 -2.60
N THR A 338 7.06 11.10 -3.46
CA THR A 338 7.71 10.50 -4.64
C THR A 338 6.82 10.54 -5.88
N ILE A 339 7.37 10.11 -7.01
CA ILE A 339 6.67 9.94 -8.29
C ILE A 339 6.78 8.48 -8.69
N TYR A 340 5.64 7.91 -9.07
CA TYR A 340 5.50 6.53 -9.54
C TYR A 340 5.22 6.53 -11.04
N TRP A 341 5.50 5.43 -11.70
CA TRP A 341 4.85 5.07 -12.95
C TRP A 341 3.95 3.87 -12.66
N GLU A 342 2.65 4.04 -12.88
CA GLU A 342 1.58 3.15 -12.41
C GLU A 342 0.74 2.71 -13.61
N GLY A 343 1.28 1.77 -14.39
CA GLY A 343 0.76 1.53 -15.72
C GLY A 343 0.16 0.16 -15.95
N ALA A 344 -1.03 0.19 -16.54
CA ALA A 344 -1.66 -0.96 -17.16
C ALA A 344 -0.77 -1.47 -18.29
N VAL A 345 -0.47 -2.77 -18.27
CA VAL A 345 0.39 -3.46 -19.24
C VAL A 345 -0.27 -4.74 -19.78
N ARG A 346 0.09 -5.10 -21.02
CA ARG A 346 -0.16 -6.42 -21.60
C ARG A 346 1.08 -7.28 -21.45
N ALA A 347 0.88 -8.56 -21.13
CA ALA A 347 1.93 -9.56 -21.20
C ALA A 347 1.85 -10.27 -22.57
N LEU A 348 2.95 -10.28 -23.30
CA LEU A 348 3.04 -10.89 -24.62
C LEU A 348 4.07 -12.03 -24.62
N ARG A 349 3.79 -13.10 -25.35
CA ARG A 349 4.75 -14.17 -25.67
C ARG A 349 4.76 -14.38 -27.17
N GLU A 350 5.94 -14.29 -27.77
CA GLU A 350 6.10 -14.43 -29.24
C GLU A 350 5.19 -13.47 -30.05
N GLY A 351 4.86 -12.30 -29.48
CA GLY A 351 3.99 -11.30 -30.09
C GLY A 351 2.50 -11.43 -29.76
N GLU A 352 2.08 -12.59 -29.24
CA GLU A 352 0.69 -12.85 -28.86
C GLU A 352 0.42 -12.43 -27.42
N ALA A 353 -0.76 -11.84 -27.17
CA ALA A 353 -1.16 -11.49 -25.82
C ALA A 353 -1.55 -12.75 -25.03
N ILE A 354 -0.94 -12.90 -23.85
CA ILE A 354 -1.14 -14.05 -22.95
C ILE A 354 -1.62 -13.62 -21.56
N GLY A 355 -1.93 -12.35 -21.38
CA GLY A 355 -2.39 -11.82 -20.10
C GLY A 355 -2.36 -10.30 -20.02
N ARG A 356 -2.89 -9.79 -18.92
CA ARG A 356 -2.95 -8.36 -18.60
C ARG A 356 -2.64 -8.14 -17.13
N GLY A 357 -2.10 -6.99 -16.81
CA GLY A 357 -1.74 -6.66 -15.45
C GLY A 357 -1.21 -5.25 -15.33
N TYR A 358 -0.40 -5.02 -14.31
CA TYR A 358 0.22 -3.73 -14.02
C TYR A 358 1.72 -3.85 -13.90
N LEU A 359 2.39 -2.75 -14.23
CA LEU A 359 3.80 -2.50 -13.97
C LEU A 359 3.88 -1.24 -13.11
N GLU A 360 4.51 -1.36 -11.95
CA GLU A 360 4.83 -0.25 -11.07
C GLU A 360 6.33 0.03 -11.15
N LEU A 361 6.70 1.30 -11.34
CA LEU A 361 8.08 1.76 -11.32
C LEU A 361 8.25 2.88 -10.32
N THR A 362 9.16 2.70 -9.37
CA THR A 362 9.46 3.71 -8.34
C THR A 362 10.93 4.03 -8.33
N GLY A 363 11.33 5.20 -7.83
CA GLY A 363 12.77 5.52 -7.68
C GLY A 363 13.47 6.05 -8.93
N TYR A 364 12.75 6.25 -10.04
CA TYR A 364 13.31 6.85 -11.27
C TYR A 364 13.41 8.38 -11.20
N TRP A 365 12.49 9.04 -10.50
CA TRP A 365 12.57 10.48 -10.25
C TRP A 365 13.57 10.81 -9.13
N ARG A 366 13.38 10.16 -7.99
CA ARG A 366 14.26 10.18 -6.82
C ARG A 366 13.98 8.92 -6.02
N ARG A 367 14.97 8.46 -5.27
CA ARG A 367 14.77 7.40 -4.28
C ARG A 367 13.61 7.76 -3.33
N PRO A 368 12.65 6.86 -3.08
CA PRO A 368 11.61 7.08 -2.09
C PRO A 368 12.19 7.21 -0.67
N GLU A 369 11.76 8.25 0.05
CA GLU A 369 12.08 8.51 1.46
C GLU A 369 10.79 8.26 2.27
N LEU A 370 10.41 6.98 2.47
CA LEU A 370 9.21 6.58 3.22
C LEU A 370 9.47 6.44 4.73
#